data_AF-A0A202E3B1-F1
#
_entry.id   AF-A0A202E3B1-F1
#
_cell.length_a   1.000
_cell.length_b   1.000
_cell.length_c   1.000
_cell.angle_alpha   90.00
_cell.angle_beta   90.00
_cell.angle_gamma   90.00
#
_symmetry.space_group_name_H-M   'P 1'
#
loop_
_entity.id
_entity.type
_entity.pdbx_description
1 polymer ?
#
loop_
_entity_poly.entity_id
_entity_poly.type
_entity_poly.pdbx_seq_one_letter_code
_entity_poly.pdbx_strand_id
1 'polypeptide(L)'
;AMGPAVTIKFDITSCYTGTCLITPFSDLPSLTSNNITIDGYSQSGALANSADFPNLLNGTLKVQIDDANGGTFGISFSSHSNTIKGLIITGFSMAVDMTSSTTNNRLQGNYIGVEADGVTSNGATGGEVIKSNQSYSYIGTDGDGTNEAAERNVIGTGSATDIINLFSGNNMTIAGNYIGLGIDGNTDIGASGVGISVLAKYTIIGTNGDGVSDSVEGNVISRNGTGIQITSAQNIVAGNIIGLRPLSNNKEPNSVGIYIASGDLNRIGTNGDETGDTAERNVISGNTTYGIHISGALTGTRVAGNYVGVGTDGSTDFGNNDHGIYVLGTASDGTIGGTIADETNIIAYNGDGIGESGIYLTGAATDQIRILRNSMFSNEQKG
;
A
#
# COMPACT_ATOMS: atom_id res chain seq x y z
N ALA A 1 -32.48 -14.42 -4.16
CA ALA A 1 -31.81 -14.91 -5.38
C ALA A 1 -30.75 -13.88 -5.74
N MET A 2 -29.48 -14.29 -5.88
CA MET A 2 -28.48 -13.39 -6.45
C MET A 2 -28.89 -13.09 -7.89
N GLY A 3 -28.99 -11.82 -8.26
CA GLY A 3 -29.17 -11.45 -9.66
C GLY A 3 -28.01 -12.00 -10.51
N PRO A 4 -28.20 -12.16 -11.83
CA PRO A 4 -27.10 -12.55 -12.71
C PRO A 4 -25.95 -11.55 -12.59
N ALA A 5 -24.71 -12.02 -12.72
CA ALA A 5 -23.55 -11.13 -12.81
C ALA A 5 -23.73 -10.18 -14.01
N VAL A 6 -23.40 -8.90 -13.81
CA VAL A 6 -23.53 -7.86 -14.85
C VAL A 6 -22.15 -7.29 -15.12
N THR A 7 -21.74 -7.27 -16.38
CA THR A 7 -20.50 -6.58 -16.80
C THR A 7 -20.86 -5.34 -17.61
N ILE A 8 -20.44 -4.18 -17.13
CA ILE A 8 -20.45 -2.92 -17.86
C ILE A 8 -19.16 -2.87 -18.68
N LYS A 9 -19.31 -2.82 -20.01
CA LYS A 9 -18.22 -2.71 -20.98
C LYS A 9 -18.29 -1.36 -21.70
N PHE A 10 -17.14 -0.90 -22.17
CA PHE A 10 -16.97 0.35 -22.89
C PHE A 10 -16.55 0.06 -24.33
N ASP A 11 -17.21 0.73 -25.26
CA ASP A 11 -16.84 0.74 -26.68
C ASP A 11 -17.14 2.14 -27.26
N ILE A 12 -16.52 3.15 -26.66
CA ILE A 12 -16.77 4.55 -26.98
C ILE A 12 -15.95 4.90 -28.23
N THR A 13 -16.59 4.83 -29.38
CA THR A 13 -15.95 5.00 -30.71
C THR A 13 -15.35 6.37 -30.96
N SER A 14 -15.90 7.42 -30.34
CA SER A 14 -15.46 8.81 -30.53
C SER A 14 -14.07 9.12 -29.96
N CYS A 15 -13.50 8.23 -29.14
CA CYS A 15 -12.25 8.46 -28.41
C CYS A 15 -11.22 7.33 -28.57
N TYR A 16 -11.35 6.47 -29.59
CA TYR A 16 -10.38 5.38 -29.84
C TYR A 16 -8.92 5.84 -29.97
N THR A 17 -8.67 7.07 -30.41
CA THR A 17 -7.31 7.62 -30.59
C THR A 17 -6.76 8.30 -29.34
N GLY A 18 -7.53 8.39 -28.25
CA GLY A 18 -7.15 9.14 -27.05
C GLY A 18 -7.75 8.52 -25.78
N THR A 19 -7.83 9.31 -24.72
CA THR A 19 -8.55 8.94 -23.50
C THR A 19 -10.01 9.35 -23.65
N CYS A 20 -10.92 8.44 -23.32
CA CYS A 20 -12.36 8.65 -23.24
C CYS A 20 -12.71 9.33 -21.92
N LEU A 21 -12.81 10.65 -21.94
CA LEU A 21 -13.22 11.45 -20.79
C LEU A 21 -14.74 11.38 -20.60
N ILE A 22 -15.17 10.95 -19.43
CA ILE A 22 -16.55 10.92 -18.95
C ILE A 22 -16.62 11.92 -17.80
N THR A 23 -17.33 13.02 -18.00
CA THR A 23 -17.54 14.06 -16.98
C THR A 23 -18.95 13.98 -16.42
N PRO A 24 -19.15 13.47 -15.20
CA PRO A 24 -20.46 13.46 -14.56
C PRO A 24 -20.97 14.88 -14.32
N PHE A 25 -22.29 15.07 -14.43
CA PHE A 25 -22.95 16.34 -14.07
C PHE A 25 -23.43 16.37 -12.60
N SER A 26 -23.28 15.24 -11.90
CA SER A 26 -23.63 15.02 -10.50
C SER A 26 -22.82 13.82 -9.99
N ASP A 27 -22.83 13.60 -8.67
CA ASP A 27 -22.28 12.38 -8.06
C ASP A 27 -22.79 11.13 -8.79
N LEU A 28 -21.90 10.16 -9.00
CA LEU A 28 -22.25 8.90 -9.62
C LEU A 28 -23.12 8.07 -8.66
N PRO A 29 -24.10 7.31 -9.17
CA PRO A 29 -24.91 6.45 -8.33
C PRO A 29 -24.06 5.31 -7.76
N SER A 30 -24.36 4.90 -6.51
CA SER A 30 -23.67 3.76 -5.90
C SER A 30 -24.04 2.43 -6.55
N LEU A 31 -23.12 1.46 -6.47
CA LEU A 31 -23.36 0.09 -6.86
C LEU A 31 -24.31 -0.58 -5.87
N THR A 32 -25.54 -0.85 -6.28
CA THR A 32 -26.60 -1.39 -5.40
C THR A 32 -26.96 -2.86 -5.66
N SER A 33 -26.44 -3.44 -6.75
CA SER A 33 -26.61 -4.87 -7.06
C SER A 33 -25.29 -5.61 -6.87
N ASN A 34 -25.34 -6.86 -6.43
CA ASN A 34 -24.12 -7.68 -6.26
C ASN A 34 -23.56 -8.12 -7.62
N ASN A 35 -22.28 -8.47 -7.67
CA ASN A 35 -21.63 -9.06 -8.86
C ASN A 35 -21.63 -8.13 -10.09
N ILE A 36 -21.48 -6.83 -9.88
CA ILE A 36 -21.23 -5.88 -10.97
C ILE A 36 -19.74 -5.86 -11.26
N THR A 37 -19.37 -6.03 -12.53
CA THR A 37 -18.03 -5.74 -13.03
C THR A 37 -18.09 -4.49 -13.90
N ILE A 38 -17.29 -3.47 -13.60
CA ILE A 38 -17.03 -2.36 -14.51
C ILE A 38 -15.65 -2.58 -15.12
N ASP A 39 -15.62 -2.81 -16.43
CA ASP A 39 -14.43 -3.25 -17.15
C ASP A 39 -13.94 -2.20 -18.14
N GLY A 40 -13.12 -1.26 -17.67
CA GLY A 40 -12.49 -0.23 -18.50
C GLY A 40 -11.52 -0.78 -19.55
N TYR A 41 -10.97 -1.99 -19.33
CA TYR A 41 -10.09 -2.65 -20.30
C TYR A 41 -10.83 -3.12 -21.56
N SER A 42 -12.17 -3.16 -21.53
CA SER A 42 -12.96 -3.45 -22.73
C SER A 42 -12.92 -2.32 -23.78
N GLN A 43 -12.51 -1.11 -23.39
CA GLN A 43 -12.35 0.01 -24.33
C GLN A 43 -11.18 -0.24 -25.30
N SER A 44 -11.42 0.01 -26.60
CA SER A 44 -10.40 -0.14 -27.64
C SER A 44 -9.14 0.68 -27.32
N GLY A 45 -7.98 0.03 -27.41
CA GLY A 45 -6.67 0.61 -27.11
C GLY A 45 -6.28 0.60 -25.63
N ALA A 46 -7.14 0.11 -24.73
CA ALA A 46 -6.75 -0.17 -23.36
C ALA A 46 -5.92 -1.46 -23.29
N LEU A 47 -4.86 -1.44 -22.50
CA LEU A 47 -3.97 -2.57 -22.26
C LEU A 47 -3.72 -2.66 -20.76
N ALA A 48 -4.03 -3.82 -20.18
CA ALA A 48 -3.68 -4.09 -18.80
C ALA A 48 -2.15 -4.12 -18.63
N ASN A 49 -1.68 -3.78 -17.43
CA ASN A 49 -0.26 -3.93 -17.12
C ASN A 49 0.14 -5.41 -17.26
N SER A 50 1.31 -5.64 -17.86
CA SER A 50 1.90 -6.97 -18.02
C SER A 50 3.27 -7.10 -17.36
N ALA A 51 3.72 -6.05 -16.67
CA ALA A 51 5.02 -6.05 -16.02
C ALA A 51 4.92 -6.65 -14.62
N ASP A 52 5.64 -7.74 -14.39
CA ASP A 52 5.73 -8.40 -13.09
C ASP A 52 6.42 -7.50 -12.07
N PHE A 53 6.08 -7.66 -10.79
CA PHE A 53 6.74 -6.91 -9.71
C PHE A 53 8.22 -7.34 -9.60
N PRO A 54 9.16 -6.44 -9.30
CA PRO A 54 8.98 -5.01 -9.05
C PRO A 54 9.18 -4.13 -10.30
N ASN A 55 8.94 -4.61 -11.51
CA ASN A 55 9.12 -3.79 -12.71
C ASN A 55 8.13 -2.60 -12.75
N LEU A 56 8.53 -1.53 -13.46
CA LEU A 56 7.66 -0.39 -13.72
C LEU A 56 6.45 -0.82 -14.55
N LEU A 57 5.29 -0.22 -14.28
CA LEU A 57 4.07 -0.63 -14.97
C LEU A 57 4.08 -0.11 -16.40
N ASN A 58 3.42 -0.85 -17.30
CA ASN A 58 3.36 -0.57 -18.73
C ASN A 58 1.92 -0.59 -19.29
N GLY A 59 0.93 -0.58 -18.39
CA GLY A 59 -0.48 -0.52 -18.76
C GLY A 59 -0.86 0.79 -19.45
N THR A 60 -1.94 0.76 -20.23
CA THR A 60 -2.56 1.95 -20.82
C THR A 60 -4.06 1.87 -20.56
N LEU A 61 -4.57 2.77 -19.73
CA LEU A 61 -6.00 2.87 -19.47
C LEU A 61 -6.62 3.93 -20.41
N LYS A 62 -7.89 3.75 -20.75
CA LYS A 62 -8.57 4.59 -21.75
C LYS A 62 -9.85 5.24 -21.27
N VAL A 63 -10.47 4.74 -20.22
CA VAL A 63 -11.74 5.29 -19.72
C VAL A 63 -11.44 6.12 -18.48
N GLN A 64 -11.57 7.43 -18.61
CA GLN A 64 -11.37 8.37 -17.52
C GLN A 64 -12.70 8.93 -17.07
N ILE A 65 -13.03 8.70 -15.81
CA ILE A 65 -14.15 9.29 -15.12
C ILE A 65 -13.57 10.45 -14.30
N ASP A 66 -13.93 11.66 -14.66
CA ASP A 66 -13.36 12.88 -14.08
C ASP A 66 -14.45 13.88 -13.74
N ASP A 67 -14.52 14.32 -12.49
CA ASP A 67 -15.42 15.40 -12.10
C ASP A 67 -14.67 16.71 -11.87
N ALA A 68 -14.44 17.44 -12.97
CA ALA A 68 -13.84 18.76 -12.92
C ALA A 68 -14.61 19.81 -12.08
N ASN A 69 -15.85 19.52 -11.66
CA ASN A 69 -16.65 20.40 -10.79
C ASN A 69 -16.60 20.02 -9.31
N GLY A 70 -15.84 18.97 -8.94
CA GLY A 70 -15.56 18.63 -7.54
C GLY A 70 -16.69 17.93 -6.81
N GLY A 71 -17.37 16.98 -7.46
CA GLY A 71 -18.34 16.08 -6.82
C GLY A 71 -17.74 15.33 -5.64
N THR A 72 -18.63 14.86 -4.76
CA THR A 72 -18.22 14.35 -3.45
C THR A 72 -17.53 13.01 -3.59
N PHE A 73 -18.10 12.11 -4.41
CA PHE A 73 -17.69 10.72 -4.52
C PHE A 73 -17.61 10.29 -5.99
N GLY A 74 -16.50 9.61 -6.34
CA GLY A 74 -16.35 8.92 -7.60
C GLY A 74 -17.14 7.61 -7.62
N ILE A 75 -16.49 6.49 -7.30
CA ILE A 75 -17.17 5.18 -7.26
C ILE A 75 -17.56 4.83 -5.83
N SER A 76 -18.86 4.66 -5.59
CA SER A 76 -19.39 4.21 -4.29
C SER A 76 -19.93 2.78 -4.35
N PHE A 77 -19.56 1.96 -3.37
CA PHE A 77 -20.08 0.59 -3.23
C PHE A 77 -21.22 0.57 -2.21
N SER A 78 -22.36 -0.06 -2.54
CA SER A 78 -23.48 -0.34 -1.63
C SER A 78 -23.97 -1.79 -1.72
N SER A 79 -23.18 -2.65 -2.38
CA SER A 79 -23.45 -4.08 -2.57
C SER A 79 -22.14 -4.87 -2.53
N HIS A 80 -22.23 -6.19 -2.68
CA HIS A 80 -21.13 -7.14 -2.49
C HIS A 80 -20.57 -7.66 -3.80
N SER A 81 -19.36 -8.20 -3.77
CA SER A 81 -18.78 -8.96 -4.89
C SER A 81 -18.65 -8.14 -6.18
N ASN A 82 -18.49 -6.83 -6.09
CA ASN A 82 -18.31 -6.00 -7.27
C ASN A 82 -16.82 -5.87 -7.64
N THR A 83 -16.54 -5.62 -8.91
CA THR A 83 -15.18 -5.47 -9.43
C THR A 83 -15.11 -4.20 -10.28
N ILE A 84 -14.14 -3.35 -9.97
CA ILE A 84 -13.81 -2.16 -10.75
C ILE A 84 -12.41 -2.33 -11.30
N LYS A 85 -12.27 -2.30 -12.64
CA LYS A 85 -10.98 -2.46 -13.30
C LYS A 85 -10.77 -1.62 -14.54
N GLY A 86 -9.53 -1.24 -14.81
CA GLY A 86 -9.11 -0.53 -16.03
C GLY A 86 -9.65 0.89 -16.16
N LEU A 87 -10.05 1.52 -15.05
CA LEU A 87 -10.58 2.89 -15.03
C LEU A 87 -9.55 3.89 -14.51
N ILE A 88 -9.59 5.10 -15.06
CA ILE A 88 -8.95 6.29 -14.49
C ILE A 88 -10.03 7.07 -13.74
N ILE A 89 -9.80 7.41 -12.48
CA ILE A 89 -10.77 8.07 -11.59
C ILE A 89 -10.14 9.32 -10.99
N THR A 90 -10.56 10.50 -11.41
CA THR A 90 -9.95 11.81 -11.07
C THR A 90 -10.98 12.88 -10.72
N GLY A 91 -10.55 14.01 -10.16
CA GLY A 91 -11.39 15.21 -9.97
C GLY A 91 -12.41 15.16 -8.83
N PHE A 92 -12.66 14.00 -8.22
CA PHE A 92 -13.59 13.88 -7.08
C PHE A 92 -12.96 14.31 -5.76
N SER A 93 -13.75 14.79 -4.80
CA SER A 93 -13.28 15.02 -3.41
C SER A 93 -12.79 13.73 -2.74
N MET A 94 -13.45 12.60 -3.03
CA MET A 94 -13.03 11.24 -2.70
C MET A 94 -13.24 10.35 -3.94
N ALA A 95 -12.18 9.71 -4.42
CA ALA A 95 -12.25 8.94 -5.67
C ALA A 95 -13.05 7.64 -5.49
N VAL A 96 -12.90 6.97 -4.35
CA VAL A 96 -13.58 5.70 -4.07
C VAL A 96 -14.12 5.64 -2.64
N ASP A 97 -15.41 5.40 -2.54
CA ASP A 97 -16.14 5.26 -1.29
C ASP A 97 -16.60 3.81 -1.05
N MET A 98 -16.03 3.19 -0.02
CA MET A 98 -16.32 1.84 0.45
C MET A 98 -16.91 1.89 1.87
N THR A 99 -17.86 2.78 2.16
CA THR A 99 -18.40 2.99 3.52
C THR A 99 -19.68 2.24 3.87
N SER A 100 -20.12 1.28 3.05
CA SER A 100 -21.41 0.57 3.20
C SER A 100 -21.41 -0.74 3.98
N SER A 101 -20.34 -1.11 4.71
CA SER A 101 -20.21 -2.41 5.41
C SER A 101 -20.49 -3.64 4.53
N THR A 102 -20.16 -3.55 3.24
CA THR A 102 -20.27 -4.65 2.27
C THR A 102 -18.96 -5.44 2.20
N THR A 103 -18.94 -6.52 1.43
CA THR A 103 -17.79 -7.43 1.36
C THR A 103 -17.48 -7.88 -0.05
N ASN A 104 -16.28 -8.42 -0.23
CA ASN A 104 -15.81 -9.03 -1.46
C ASN A 104 -15.77 -8.07 -2.66
N ASN A 105 -15.68 -6.77 -2.42
CA ASN A 105 -15.48 -5.80 -3.49
C ASN A 105 -14.00 -5.71 -3.88
N ARG A 106 -13.73 -5.44 -5.15
CA ARG A 106 -12.39 -5.44 -5.74
C ARG A 106 -12.16 -4.16 -6.53
N LEU A 107 -11.03 -3.53 -6.27
CA LEU A 107 -10.48 -2.41 -7.03
C LEU A 107 -9.13 -2.85 -7.58
N GLN A 108 -9.04 -3.14 -8.87
CA GLN A 108 -7.81 -3.69 -9.48
C GLN A 108 -7.51 -3.05 -10.84
N GLY A 109 -6.24 -2.77 -11.13
CA GLY A 109 -5.80 -2.29 -12.44
C GLY A 109 -6.34 -0.90 -12.77
N ASN A 110 -6.54 -0.05 -11.78
CA ASN A 110 -7.08 1.31 -11.94
C ASN A 110 -6.02 2.38 -11.69
N TYR A 111 -6.20 3.54 -12.32
CA TYR A 111 -5.49 4.77 -11.96
C TYR A 111 -6.44 5.63 -11.14
N ILE A 112 -6.09 5.90 -9.89
CA ILE A 112 -6.97 6.56 -8.94
C ILE A 112 -6.25 7.81 -8.44
N GLY A 113 -6.85 8.96 -8.71
CA GLY A 113 -6.29 10.27 -8.41
C GLY A 113 -5.03 10.65 -9.20
N VAL A 114 -4.81 9.97 -10.32
CA VAL A 114 -3.75 10.27 -11.29
C VAL A 114 -4.36 10.20 -12.69
N GLU A 115 -3.92 11.08 -13.57
CA GLU A 115 -4.37 11.19 -14.95
C GLU A 115 -4.00 9.97 -15.79
N ALA A 116 -4.51 9.93 -17.03
CA ALA A 116 -4.28 8.83 -17.97
C ALA A 116 -2.80 8.56 -18.31
N ASP A 117 -1.91 9.54 -18.08
CA ASP A 117 -0.46 9.39 -18.24
C ASP A 117 0.20 8.62 -17.08
N GLY A 118 -0.53 8.38 -15.99
CA GLY A 118 -0.08 7.69 -14.80
C GLY A 118 0.93 8.48 -13.95
N VAL A 119 1.15 9.77 -14.25
CA VAL A 119 2.15 10.62 -13.56
C VAL A 119 1.62 12.00 -13.18
N THR A 120 0.62 12.53 -13.89
CA THR A 120 0.03 13.83 -13.53
C THR A 120 -1.01 13.63 -12.44
N SER A 121 -0.77 14.20 -11.25
CA SER A 121 -1.77 14.17 -10.17
C SER A 121 -3.00 15.01 -10.56
N ASN A 122 -4.17 14.38 -10.46
CA ASN A 122 -5.48 15.03 -10.47
C ASN A 122 -6.42 14.26 -9.51
N GLY A 123 -5.96 14.15 -8.27
CA GLY A 123 -6.58 13.30 -7.28
C GLY A 123 -7.49 13.98 -6.30
N ALA A 124 -7.91 13.19 -5.33
CA ALA A 124 -8.81 13.62 -4.27
C ALA A 124 -8.33 14.91 -3.59
N THR A 125 -9.25 15.86 -3.40
CA THR A 125 -8.98 17.09 -2.64
C THR A 125 -9.54 17.07 -1.23
N GLY A 126 -10.31 16.03 -0.88
CA GLY A 126 -10.95 15.84 0.42
C GLY A 126 -10.00 15.33 1.50
N GLY A 127 -10.51 14.54 2.45
CA GLY A 127 -9.67 13.93 3.50
C GLY A 127 -8.83 12.78 2.97
N GLU A 128 -9.44 11.90 2.16
CA GLU A 128 -8.88 10.62 1.74
C GLU A 128 -9.22 10.30 0.26
N VAL A 129 -8.34 9.58 -0.44
CA VAL A 129 -8.60 9.12 -1.83
C VAL A 129 -9.54 7.93 -1.86
N ILE A 130 -9.26 6.92 -1.02
CA ILE A 130 -10.06 5.71 -0.82
C ILE A 130 -10.41 5.60 0.66
N LYS A 131 -11.70 5.50 0.98
CA LYS A 131 -12.17 5.34 2.36
C LYS A 131 -13.00 4.07 2.51
N SER A 132 -12.63 3.20 3.45
CA SER A 132 -13.27 1.88 3.60
C SER A 132 -13.62 1.52 5.03
N ASN A 133 -14.84 0.98 5.21
CA ASN A 133 -15.23 0.15 6.37
C ASN A 133 -15.61 -1.29 5.97
N GLN A 134 -15.30 -1.69 4.74
CA GLN A 134 -15.65 -3.01 4.23
C GLN A 134 -14.78 -4.09 4.85
N SER A 135 -15.28 -5.31 4.81
CA SER A 135 -14.51 -6.49 5.23
C SER A 135 -14.31 -7.43 4.05
N TYR A 136 -13.26 -8.25 4.07
CA TYR A 136 -13.00 -9.25 3.02
C TYR A 136 -13.01 -8.65 1.61
N SER A 137 -12.46 -7.44 1.45
CA SER A 137 -12.42 -6.73 0.17
C SER A 137 -10.97 -6.39 -0.19
N TYR A 138 -10.74 -6.10 -1.47
CA TYR A 138 -9.41 -6.09 -2.06
C TYR A 138 -9.13 -4.78 -2.79
N ILE A 139 -7.90 -4.30 -2.63
CA ILE A 139 -7.35 -3.15 -3.36
C ILE A 139 -6.03 -3.59 -3.98
N GLY A 140 -5.99 -3.65 -5.30
CA GLY A 140 -4.83 -3.96 -6.13
C GLY A 140 -4.62 -5.44 -6.43
N THR A 141 -5.54 -6.29 -5.97
CA THR A 141 -5.65 -7.69 -6.35
C THR A 141 -7.10 -8.16 -6.42
N ASP A 142 -7.39 -9.26 -7.12
CA ASP A 142 -8.65 -10.01 -6.98
C ASP A 142 -8.56 -11.28 -6.13
N GLY A 143 -7.34 -11.67 -5.75
CA GLY A 143 -7.04 -12.83 -4.92
C GLY A 143 -7.27 -14.18 -5.62
N ASP A 144 -7.25 -14.23 -6.95
CA ASP A 144 -7.45 -15.49 -7.70
C ASP A 144 -6.15 -16.24 -8.04
N GLY A 145 -5.00 -15.62 -7.81
CA GLY A 145 -3.68 -16.21 -8.06
C GLY A 145 -3.29 -16.24 -9.54
N THR A 146 -3.92 -15.41 -10.38
CA THR A 146 -3.61 -15.30 -11.81
C THR A 146 -3.62 -13.87 -12.34
N ASN A 147 -2.59 -13.51 -13.11
CA ASN A 147 -2.47 -12.19 -13.78
C ASN A 147 -2.32 -11.00 -12.82
N GLU A 148 -1.59 -11.17 -11.72
CA GLU A 148 -1.40 -10.16 -10.67
C GLU A 148 -0.78 -8.86 -11.22
N ALA A 149 0.02 -8.95 -12.28
CA ALA A 149 0.55 -7.78 -12.98
C ALA A 149 -0.59 -6.86 -13.46
N ALA A 150 -1.70 -7.40 -13.97
CA ALA A 150 -2.82 -6.62 -14.49
C ALA A 150 -3.68 -5.95 -13.40
N GLU A 151 -3.59 -6.42 -12.17
CA GLU A 151 -4.42 -5.99 -11.04
C GLU A 151 -3.88 -4.76 -10.31
N ARG A 152 -2.67 -4.31 -10.64
CA ARG A 152 -1.99 -3.22 -9.93
C ARG A 152 -2.67 -1.88 -10.13
N ASN A 153 -3.08 -1.26 -9.03
CA ASN A 153 -3.52 0.13 -9.10
C ASN A 153 -2.32 1.09 -9.00
N VAL A 154 -2.47 2.26 -9.61
CA VAL A 154 -1.67 3.45 -9.30
C VAL A 154 -2.58 4.40 -8.55
N ILE A 155 -2.19 4.78 -7.34
CA ILE A 155 -3.04 5.55 -6.43
C ILE A 155 -2.25 6.77 -5.94
N GLY A 156 -2.71 7.95 -6.34
CA GLY A 156 -2.18 9.23 -5.93
C GLY A 156 -3.28 10.13 -5.37
N THR A 157 -2.89 11.34 -4.98
CA THR A 157 -3.79 12.35 -4.43
C THR A 157 -3.53 13.73 -5.03
N GLY A 158 -4.56 14.57 -5.08
CA GLY A 158 -4.44 15.97 -5.47
C GLY A 158 -4.03 16.83 -4.27
N SER A 159 -4.84 16.79 -3.21
CA SER A 159 -4.54 17.47 -1.94
C SER A 159 -5.08 16.75 -0.71
N ALA A 160 -5.58 15.52 -0.85
CA ALA A 160 -6.07 14.74 0.28
C ALA A 160 -4.95 14.40 1.25
N THR A 161 -5.30 14.34 2.53
CA THR A 161 -4.34 14.08 3.62
C THR A 161 -3.83 12.65 3.56
N ASP A 162 -4.74 11.69 3.34
CA ASP A 162 -4.41 10.27 3.28
C ASP A 162 -4.78 9.69 1.91
N ILE A 163 -4.09 8.64 1.47
CA ILE A 163 -4.45 7.93 0.23
C ILE A 163 -5.50 6.86 0.54
N ILE A 164 -5.16 5.83 1.31
CA ILE A 164 -6.10 4.76 1.70
C ILE A 164 -6.37 4.83 3.21
N ASN A 165 -7.64 5.00 3.59
CA ASN A 165 -8.07 4.98 4.99
C ASN A 165 -9.03 3.82 5.28
N LEU A 166 -8.54 2.84 6.02
CA LEU A 166 -9.30 1.70 6.54
C LEU A 166 -9.77 2.00 7.96
N PHE A 167 -10.82 2.83 8.07
CA PHE A 167 -11.27 3.34 9.37
C PHE A 167 -12.06 2.32 10.19
N SER A 168 -12.54 1.24 9.56
CA SER A 168 -13.25 0.11 10.17
C SER A 168 -13.27 -1.07 9.18
N GLY A 169 -14.04 -2.12 9.49
CA GLY A 169 -14.04 -3.37 8.71
C GLY A 169 -12.78 -4.17 8.96
N ASN A 170 -12.79 -5.47 8.67
CA ASN A 170 -11.67 -6.36 8.96
C ASN A 170 -11.35 -7.24 7.75
N ASN A 171 -10.14 -7.82 7.70
CA ASN A 171 -9.73 -8.71 6.62
C ASN A 171 -9.74 -8.02 5.25
N MET A 172 -9.20 -6.81 5.19
CA MET A 172 -8.91 -6.15 3.91
C MET A 172 -7.57 -6.65 3.37
N THR A 173 -7.46 -6.81 2.06
CA THR A 173 -6.17 -7.09 1.40
C THR A 173 -5.81 -5.92 0.49
N ILE A 174 -4.64 -5.35 0.72
CA ILE A 174 -4.05 -4.28 -0.10
C ILE A 174 -2.75 -4.84 -0.67
N ALA A 175 -2.75 -5.24 -1.93
CA ALA A 175 -1.60 -5.89 -2.56
C ALA A 175 -1.38 -5.33 -3.97
N GLY A 176 -0.15 -5.34 -4.45
CA GLY A 176 0.17 -4.97 -5.83
C GLY A 176 -0.01 -3.51 -6.21
N ASN A 177 -0.15 -2.57 -5.26
CA ASN A 177 -0.40 -1.16 -5.59
C ASN A 177 0.88 -0.33 -5.67
N TYR A 178 0.88 0.71 -6.52
CA TYR A 178 1.79 1.86 -6.44
C TYR A 178 1.05 2.99 -5.73
N ILE A 179 1.52 3.41 -4.56
CA ILE A 179 0.85 4.35 -3.66
C ILE A 179 1.76 5.56 -3.42
N GLY A 180 1.32 6.71 -3.89
CA GLY A 180 2.03 7.99 -3.85
C GLY A 180 3.13 8.15 -4.90
N LEU A 181 3.30 7.16 -5.78
CA LEU A 181 4.31 7.15 -6.83
C LEU A 181 3.65 6.86 -8.19
N GLY A 182 4.00 7.64 -9.21
CA GLY A 182 3.51 7.45 -10.57
C GLY A 182 3.95 6.12 -11.18
N ILE A 183 3.37 5.78 -12.33
CA ILE A 183 3.67 4.55 -13.08
C ILE A 183 5.14 4.41 -13.47
N ASP A 184 5.83 5.53 -13.62
CA ASP A 184 7.27 5.60 -13.89
C ASP A 184 8.14 5.23 -12.68
N GLY A 185 7.54 5.11 -11.50
CA GLY A 185 8.23 4.79 -10.25
C GLY A 185 9.07 5.93 -9.69
N ASN A 186 8.91 7.18 -10.16
CA ASN A 186 9.65 8.33 -9.59
C ASN A 186 8.90 9.65 -9.60
N THR A 187 7.77 9.77 -10.31
CA THR A 187 6.94 10.96 -10.21
C THR A 187 6.16 10.95 -8.89
N ASP A 188 6.27 12.05 -8.16
CA ASP A 188 5.58 12.27 -6.89
C ASP A 188 4.10 12.60 -7.13
N ILE A 189 3.23 11.72 -6.63
CA ILE A 189 1.78 11.91 -6.58
C ILE A 189 1.25 11.60 -5.17
N GLY A 190 2.14 11.70 -4.17
CA GLY A 190 1.93 11.26 -2.80
C GLY A 190 1.16 12.24 -1.93
N ALA A 191 0.82 11.78 -0.73
CA ALA A 191 0.05 12.55 0.24
C ALA A 191 0.92 13.19 1.32
N SER A 192 0.52 14.37 1.80
CA SER A 192 1.20 15.01 2.94
C SER A 192 1.03 14.23 4.25
N GLY A 193 -0.01 13.40 4.36
CA GLY A 193 -0.29 12.53 5.50
C GLY A 193 0.11 11.08 5.23
N VAL A 194 -0.84 10.14 5.23
CA VAL A 194 -0.57 8.71 5.24
C VAL A 194 -0.89 8.04 3.91
N GLY A 195 0.02 7.20 3.39
CA GLY A 195 -0.26 6.34 2.23
C GLY A 195 -1.35 5.31 2.54
N ILE A 196 -1.18 4.51 3.60
CA ILE A 196 -2.19 3.57 4.10
C ILE A 196 -2.40 3.73 5.61
N SER A 197 -3.58 4.16 6.02
CA SER A 197 -4.00 4.27 7.43
C SER A 197 -4.90 3.10 7.82
N VAL A 198 -4.50 2.36 8.88
CA VAL A 198 -5.07 1.06 9.26
C VAL A 198 -5.65 1.09 10.68
N LEU A 199 -6.94 1.41 10.78
CA LEU A 199 -7.73 1.28 12.01
C LEU A 199 -8.51 -0.06 12.06
N ALA A 200 -8.62 -0.73 10.90
CA ALA A 200 -9.14 -2.07 10.67
C ALA A 200 -8.23 -3.19 11.21
N LYS A 201 -8.80 -4.34 11.65
CA LYS A 201 -8.00 -5.50 12.08
C LYS A 201 -7.87 -6.55 10.97
N TYR A 202 -6.88 -7.43 11.10
CA TYR A 202 -6.65 -8.53 10.16
C TYR A 202 -6.38 -8.08 8.72
N THR A 203 -5.91 -6.83 8.55
CA THR A 203 -5.56 -6.31 7.24
C THR A 203 -4.24 -6.92 6.78
N ILE A 204 -4.18 -7.33 5.52
CA ILE A 204 -2.95 -7.74 4.83
C ILE A 204 -2.52 -6.60 3.92
N ILE A 205 -1.29 -6.12 4.08
CA ILE A 205 -0.64 -5.16 3.19
C ILE A 205 0.55 -5.85 2.55
N GLY A 206 0.41 -6.14 1.26
CA GLY A 206 1.34 -6.89 0.44
C GLY A 206 0.97 -8.38 0.41
N THR A 207 1.95 -9.28 0.53
CA THR A 207 1.70 -10.71 0.38
C THR A 207 0.99 -11.35 1.57
N ASN A 208 0.12 -12.33 1.29
CA ASN A 208 -0.52 -13.14 2.32
C ASN A 208 0.34 -14.35 2.77
N GLY A 209 1.41 -14.69 2.03
CA GLY A 209 2.32 -15.81 2.30
C GLY A 209 1.67 -17.18 2.12
N ASP A 210 0.69 -17.32 1.22
CA ASP A 210 0.00 -18.61 0.99
C ASP A 210 0.73 -19.52 -0.02
N GLY A 211 1.86 -19.04 -0.57
CA GLY A 211 2.68 -19.75 -1.54
C GLY A 211 2.20 -19.58 -2.99
N VAL A 212 1.17 -18.78 -3.23
CA VAL A 212 0.65 -18.43 -4.55
C VAL A 212 0.95 -16.96 -4.80
N SER A 213 1.74 -16.68 -5.84
CA SER A 213 2.01 -15.32 -6.31
C SER A 213 2.66 -14.37 -5.28
N ASP A 214 3.14 -14.84 -4.12
CA ASP A 214 3.73 -14.01 -3.06
C ASP A 214 4.75 -12.97 -3.56
N SER A 215 5.63 -13.38 -4.49
CA SER A 215 6.68 -12.52 -5.06
C SER A 215 6.16 -11.32 -5.87
N VAL A 216 4.86 -11.32 -6.21
CA VAL A 216 4.22 -10.30 -7.05
C VAL A 216 3.06 -9.58 -6.35
N GLU A 217 2.83 -9.81 -5.06
CA GLU A 217 1.78 -9.15 -4.28
C GLU A 217 2.25 -7.87 -3.56
N GLY A 218 3.54 -7.56 -3.62
CA GLY A 218 4.13 -6.40 -2.95
C GLY A 218 3.56 -5.05 -3.40
N ASN A 219 3.34 -4.14 -2.45
CA ASN A 219 3.06 -2.73 -2.77
C ASN A 219 4.36 -1.91 -2.85
N VAL A 220 4.32 -0.85 -3.64
CA VAL A 220 5.31 0.24 -3.64
C VAL A 220 4.68 1.45 -2.97
N ILE A 221 5.22 1.90 -1.84
CA ILE A 221 4.63 2.96 -1.01
C ILE A 221 5.69 4.03 -0.72
N SER A 222 5.59 5.15 -1.41
CA SER A 222 6.64 6.18 -1.46
C SER A 222 6.02 7.57 -1.58
N ARG A 223 6.80 8.62 -1.25
CA ARG A 223 6.39 10.04 -1.34
C ARG A 223 5.23 10.47 -0.41
N ASN A 224 4.99 9.74 0.68
CA ASN A 224 3.98 10.11 1.66
C ASN A 224 4.60 10.70 2.93
N GLY A 225 3.81 11.38 3.77
CA GLY A 225 4.23 11.69 5.14
C GLY A 225 4.57 10.41 5.91
N THR A 226 3.62 9.50 6.06
CA THR A 226 3.87 8.14 6.55
C THR A 226 3.48 7.14 5.48
N GLY A 227 4.32 6.16 5.16
CA GLY A 227 3.97 5.11 4.19
C GLY A 227 2.76 4.30 4.68
N ILE A 228 2.93 3.61 5.80
CA ILE A 228 1.87 2.81 6.44
C ILE A 228 1.73 3.22 7.91
N GLN A 229 0.51 3.56 8.35
CA GLN A 229 0.19 3.78 9.75
C GLN A 229 -0.77 2.71 10.27
N ILE A 230 -0.42 2.06 11.38
CA ILE A 230 -1.23 1.03 12.04
C ILE A 230 -1.63 1.50 13.45
N THR A 231 -2.92 1.50 13.74
CA THR A 231 -3.48 1.86 15.05
C THR A 231 -4.37 0.74 15.63
N SER A 232 -4.19 -0.47 15.14
CA SER A 232 -5.08 -1.61 15.34
C SER A 232 -4.28 -2.92 15.36
N ALA A 233 -4.92 -4.00 15.79
CA ALA A 233 -4.24 -5.27 16.10
C ALA A 233 -4.35 -6.29 14.95
N GLN A 234 -3.44 -7.26 14.96
CA GLN A 234 -3.47 -8.45 14.08
C GLN A 234 -3.37 -8.16 12.59
N ASN A 235 -2.68 -7.09 12.20
CA ASN A 235 -2.41 -6.78 10.79
C ASN A 235 -1.07 -7.39 10.34
N ILE A 236 -0.98 -7.66 9.04
CA ILE A 236 0.21 -8.20 8.38
C ILE A 236 0.70 -7.15 7.38
N VAL A 237 1.98 -6.81 7.43
CA VAL A 237 2.68 -6.02 6.42
C VAL A 237 3.82 -6.88 5.92
N ALA A 238 3.77 -7.36 4.68
CA ALA A 238 4.75 -8.30 4.14
C ALA A 238 4.99 -8.04 2.65
N GLY A 239 6.24 -8.16 2.19
CA GLY A 239 6.60 -8.07 0.77
C GLY A 239 6.54 -6.68 0.13
N ASN A 240 6.53 -5.60 0.92
CA ASN A 240 6.40 -4.24 0.39
C ASN A 240 7.75 -3.56 0.15
N ILE A 241 7.82 -2.66 -0.84
CA ILE A 241 8.91 -1.68 -1.03
C ILE A 241 8.41 -0.32 -0.53
N ILE A 242 9.06 0.24 0.49
CA ILE A 242 8.60 1.43 1.20
C ILE A 242 9.72 2.47 1.27
N GLY A 243 9.51 3.62 0.61
CA GLY A 243 10.45 4.74 0.56
C GLY A 243 11.50 4.68 -0.56
N LEU A 244 11.43 3.67 -1.43
CA LEU A 244 12.30 3.50 -2.59
C LEU A 244 11.50 3.46 -3.91
N ARG A 245 12.20 3.74 -5.00
CA ARG A 245 11.79 3.39 -6.36
C ARG A 245 11.96 1.89 -6.57
N PRO A 246 10.95 1.20 -7.12
CA PRO A 246 11.08 -0.23 -7.42
C PRO A 246 12.16 -0.48 -8.50
N LEU A 247 12.79 -1.66 -8.47
CA LEU A 247 14.02 -2.07 -9.21
C LEU A 247 15.30 -1.27 -8.91
N SER A 248 15.30 0.04 -9.18
CA SER A 248 16.53 0.85 -9.13
C SER A 248 16.96 1.21 -7.70
N ASN A 249 16.07 1.01 -6.72
CA ASN A 249 16.25 1.33 -5.31
C ASN A 249 16.59 2.80 -5.02
N ASN A 250 16.46 3.73 -5.98
CA ASN A 250 16.62 5.16 -5.71
C ASN A 250 15.67 5.61 -4.59
N LYS A 251 16.13 6.49 -3.69
CA LYS A 251 15.30 7.00 -2.60
C LYS A 251 14.12 7.81 -3.17
N GLU A 252 12.91 7.38 -2.83
CA GLU A 252 11.64 8.07 -3.11
C GLU A 252 10.93 8.27 -1.76
N PRO A 253 11.52 9.08 -0.87
CA PRO A 253 11.26 9.04 0.56
C PRO A 253 9.78 9.18 0.90
N ASN A 254 9.30 8.37 1.86
CA ASN A 254 8.30 8.87 2.80
C ASN A 254 9.03 9.66 3.91
N SER A 255 8.30 10.34 4.80
CA SER A 255 8.92 10.82 6.04
C SER A 255 9.18 9.66 7.01
N VAL A 256 8.15 8.87 7.33
CA VAL A 256 8.27 7.60 8.07
C VAL A 256 7.85 6.45 7.16
N GLY A 257 8.60 5.35 7.17
CA GLY A 257 8.22 4.17 6.39
C GLY A 257 6.96 3.49 6.94
N ILE A 258 7.08 2.88 8.13
CA ILE A 258 5.98 2.23 8.84
C ILE A 258 5.85 2.83 10.24
N TYR A 259 4.65 3.24 10.63
CA TYR A 259 4.34 3.72 11.98
C TYR A 259 3.29 2.84 12.68
N ILE A 260 3.69 2.14 13.74
CA ILE A 260 2.81 1.39 14.62
C ILE A 260 2.48 2.25 15.84
N ALA A 261 1.34 2.93 15.80
CA ALA A 261 0.88 3.80 16.88
C ALA A 261 0.23 3.00 18.02
N SER A 262 -0.40 1.87 17.71
CA SER A 262 -1.03 0.95 18.66
C SER A 262 -1.44 -0.36 18.00
N GLY A 263 -1.81 -1.34 18.85
CA GLY A 263 -2.34 -2.62 18.42
C GLY A 263 -1.36 -3.78 18.61
N ASP A 264 -1.85 -4.82 19.26
CA ASP A 264 -1.07 -6.03 19.55
C ASP A 264 -1.04 -6.98 18.35
N LEU A 265 -0.13 -7.95 18.38
CA LEU A 265 -0.08 -9.08 17.44
C LEU A 265 0.04 -8.68 15.96
N ASN A 266 0.62 -7.51 15.67
CA ASN A 266 0.93 -7.12 14.30
C ASN A 266 2.17 -7.88 13.80
N ARG A 267 2.22 -8.21 12.51
CA ARG A 267 3.37 -8.87 11.86
C ARG A 267 3.93 -7.94 10.78
N ILE A 268 5.18 -7.54 10.94
CA ILE A 268 5.94 -6.80 9.93
C ILE A 268 7.04 -7.71 9.40
N GLY A 269 6.84 -8.19 8.17
CA GLY A 269 7.70 -9.14 7.48
C GLY A 269 7.24 -10.58 7.68
N THR A 270 8.19 -11.50 7.79
CA THR A 270 7.94 -12.94 7.70
C THR A 270 7.33 -13.56 8.96
N ASN A 271 6.54 -14.62 8.79
CA ASN A 271 6.10 -15.49 9.88
C ASN A 271 7.11 -16.59 10.26
N GLY A 272 8.07 -16.89 9.39
CA GLY A 272 9.06 -17.94 9.58
C GLY A 272 8.47 -19.34 9.50
N ASP A 273 7.44 -19.55 8.67
CA ASP A 273 6.83 -20.86 8.46
C ASP A 273 7.47 -21.66 7.32
N GLU A 274 8.60 -21.18 6.79
CA GLU A 274 9.39 -21.75 5.71
C GLU A 274 8.66 -21.71 4.34
N THR A 275 7.52 -21.02 4.25
CA THR A 275 6.74 -20.82 3.02
C THR A 275 6.70 -19.33 2.67
N GLY A 276 7.26 -18.96 1.51
CA GLY A 276 7.19 -17.58 1.04
C GLY A 276 8.03 -16.55 1.82
N ASP A 277 8.77 -16.92 2.88
CA ASP A 277 9.51 -16.01 3.77
C ASP A 277 10.38 -14.95 3.06
N THR A 278 11.00 -15.32 1.92
CA THR A 278 11.79 -14.35 1.13
C THR A 278 10.91 -13.29 0.44
N ALA A 279 9.72 -13.67 -0.01
CA ALA A 279 8.73 -12.76 -0.59
C ALA A 279 7.99 -11.96 0.48
N GLU A 280 7.86 -12.47 1.72
CA GLU A 280 7.26 -11.73 2.84
C GLU A 280 8.13 -10.56 3.34
N ARG A 281 9.38 -10.46 2.90
CA ARG A 281 10.32 -9.42 3.30
C ARG A 281 9.90 -8.04 2.82
N ASN A 282 9.71 -7.11 3.76
CA ASN A 282 9.61 -5.70 3.42
C ASN A 282 11.01 -5.08 3.25
N VAL A 283 11.11 -4.11 2.33
CA VAL A 283 12.24 -3.21 2.16
C VAL A 283 11.81 -1.81 2.58
N ILE A 284 12.34 -1.32 3.69
CA ILE A 284 11.93 -0.07 4.36
C ILE A 284 13.14 0.84 4.48
N SER A 285 13.34 1.67 3.46
CA SER A 285 14.61 2.35 3.21
C SER A 285 14.37 3.71 2.58
N GLY A 286 15.35 4.60 2.70
CA GLY A 286 15.35 5.90 2.06
C GLY A 286 14.33 6.88 2.64
N ASN A 287 13.70 6.61 3.77
CA ASN A 287 12.76 7.52 4.42
C ASN A 287 13.51 8.67 5.11
N THR A 288 12.90 9.86 5.20
CA THR A 288 13.57 11.05 5.74
C THR A 288 13.69 11.09 7.26
N THR A 289 13.05 10.17 7.96
CA THR A 289 13.20 9.97 9.41
C THR A 289 13.39 8.48 9.68
N TYR A 290 12.43 7.84 10.35
CA TYR A 290 12.51 6.45 10.75
C TYR A 290 12.11 5.49 9.63
N GLY A 291 12.76 4.34 9.58
CA GLY A 291 12.26 3.21 8.79
C GLY A 291 10.97 2.67 9.40
N ILE A 292 11.07 2.14 10.62
CA ILE A 292 9.93 1.65 11.41
C ILE A 292 9.87 2.43 12.72
N HIS A 293 8.76 3.11 12.97
CA HIS A 293 8.49 3.79 14.23
C HIS A 293 7.38 3.05 15.00
N ILE A 294 7.58 2.83 16.29
CA ILE A 294 6.67 2.10 17.15
C ILE A 294 6.47 2.90 18.44
N SER A 295 5.25 3.38 18.68
CA SER A 295 4.91 4.11 19.91
C SER A 295 3.86 3.43 20.77
N GLY A 296 3.09 2.51 20.20
CA GLY A 296 2.07 1.74 20.90
C GLY A 296 2.58 0.44 21.52
N ALA A 297 1.69 -0.24 22.26
CA ALA A 297 1.97 -1.57 22.80
C ALA A 297 2.40 -2.53 21.68
N LEU A 298 3.41 -3.34 21.98
CA LEU A 298 4.02 -4.30 21.06
C LEU A 298 3.66 -5.74 21.41
N THR A 299 2.65 -5.99 22.24
CA THR A 299 2.41 -7.31 22.82
C THR A 299 2.22 -8.35 21.72
N GLY A 300 3.16 -9.29 21.60
CA GLY A 300 3.16 -10.30 20.56
C GLY A 300 3.33 -9.78 19.12
N THR A 301 3.58 -8.48 18.93
CA THR A 301 3.95 -7.91 17.63
C THR A 301 5.37 -8.34 17.27
N ARG A 302 5.57 -8.73 16.01
CA ARG A 302 6.85 -9.20 15.47
C ARG A 302 7.28 -8.35 14.29
N VAL A 303 8.53 -7.93 14.30
CA VAL A 303 9.22 -7.29 13.18
C VAL A 303 10.35 -8.22 12.76
N ALA A 304 10.15 -9.05 11.73
CA ALA A 304 11.08 -10.12 11.39
C ALA A 304 11.35 -10.21 9.87
N GLY A 305 12.57 -10.57 9.49
CA GLY A 305 12.96 -10.81 8.10
C GLY A 305 12.99 -9.57 7.20
N ASN A 306 12.94 -8.35 7.75
CA ASN A 306 12.88 -7.11 6.97
C ASN A 306 14.27 -6.58 6.57
N TYR A 307 14.32 -5.80 5.50
CA TYR A 307 15.45 -4.96 5.13
C TYR A 307 15.16 -3.51 5.50
N VAL A 308 16.03 -2.91 6.32
CA VAL A 308 15.87 -1.56 6.86
C VAL A 308 17.14 -0.74 6.61
N GLY A 309 17.04 0.25 5.72
CA GLY A 309 18.15 1.10 5.28
C GLY A 309 19.05 0.48 4.19
N VAL A 310 18.68 -0.69 3.65
CA VAL A 310 19.32 -1.32 2.49
C VAL A 310 18.36 -1.45 1.31
N GLY A 311 18.89 -1.62 0.10
CA GLY A 311 18.10 -1.91 -1.09
C GLY A 311 17.46 -3.30 -1.08
N THR A 312 16.70 -3.62 -2.13
CA THR A 312 16.12 -4.96 -2.36
C THR A 312 17.16 -6.08 -2.48
N ASP A 313 18.42 -5.73 -2.69
CA ASP A 313 19.58 -6.63 -2.71
C ASP A 313 20.13 -6.97 -1.31
N GLY A 314 19.62 -6.31 -0.26
CA GLY A 314 20.05 -6.49 1.12
C GLY A 314 21.42 -5.87 1.44
N SER A 315 22.01 -5.09 0.53
CA SER A 315 23.41 -4.65 0.66
C SER A 315 23.68 -3.21 0.24
N THR A 316 22.96 -2.71 -0.78
CA THR A 316 23.13 -1.35 -1.27
C THR A 316 22.61 -0.36 -0.25
N ASP A 317 23.40 0.68 0.04
CA ASP A 317 23.04 1.73 1.00
C ASP A 317 21.89 2.59 0.48
N PHE A 318 20.76 2.46 1.16
CA PHE A 318 19.66 3.40 1.06
C PHE A 318 19.15 3.73 2.46
N GLY A 319 20.06 4.09 3.36
CA GLY A 319 19.76 4.39 4.75
C GLY A 319 18.52 5.27 4.95
N ASN A 320 17.75 4.98 5.99
CA ASN A 320 16.80 5.98 6.52
C ASN A 320 17.62 7.07 7.21
N ASN A 321 17.17 8.33 7.14
CA ASN A 321 17.97 9.45 7.62
C ASN A 321 18.08 9.53 9.15
N ASP A 322 17.19 8.87 9.90
CA ASP A 322 17.25 8.76 11.36
C ASP A 322 17.34 7.25 11.73
N HIS A 323 16.76 6.84 12.86
CA HIS A 323 16.80 5.44 13.31
C HIS A 323 16.19 4.47 12.30
N GLY A 324 16.81 3.29 12.16
CA GLY A 324 16.22 2.21 11.36
C GLY A 324 14.89 1.75 11.95
N ILE A 325 14.92 1.35 13.22
CA ILE A 325 13.75 0.98 14.01
C ILE A 325 13.75 1.79 15.31
N TYR A 326 12.74 2.64 15.49
CA TYR A 326 12.56 3.42 16.71
C TYR A 326 11.38 2.90 17.54
N VAL A 327 11.63 2.58 18.82
CA VAL A 327 10.64 2.10 19.77
C VAL A 327 10.53 3.03 20.99
N LEU A 328 9.33 3.56 21.21
CA LEU A 328 8.98 4.50 22.27
C LEU A 328 8.37 3.81 23.50
N GLY A 329 8.51 4.49 24.65
CA GLY A 329 8.49 3.93 26.02
C GLY A 329 7.25 3.25 26.56
N THR A 330 6.17 3.14 25.80
CA THR A 330 4.99 2.35 26.17
C THR A 330 4.94 0.99 25.50
N ALA A 331 5.83 0.72 24.54
CA ALA A 331 5.90 -0.55 23.84
C ALA A 331 6.59 -1.63 24.69
N SER A 332 5.97 -2.79 24.84
CA SER A 332 6.49 -3.95 25.59
C SER A 332 6.13 -5.27 24.91
N ASP A 333 6.86 -6.34 25.24
CA ASP A 333 6.61 -7.73 24.82
C ASP A 333 6.53 -7.97 23.29
N GLY A 334 7.23 -7.12 22.53
CA GLY A 334 7.46 -7.30 21.10
C GLY A 334 8.73 -8.08 20.79
N THR A 335 8.85 -8.51 19.54
CA THR A 335 10.08 -9.13 19.03
C THR A 335 10.58 -8.38 17.81
N ILE A 336 11.87 -8.01 17.82
CA ILE A 336 12.58 -7.52 16.64
C ILE A 336 13.58 -8.59 16.22
N GLY A 337 13.27 -9.21 15.09
CA GLY A 337 13.92 -10.36 14.49
C GLY A 337 13.28 -11.67 14.95
N GLY A 338 14.06 -12.74 15.00
CA GLY A 338 13.54 -14.06 15.34
C GLY A 338 14.60 -15.11 15.67
N THR A 339 14.19 -16.37 15.68
CA THR A 339 14.99 -17.52 16.08
C THR A 339 15.59 -18.28 14.91
N ILE A 340 14.97 -18.21 13.73
CA ILE A 340 15.44 -18.87 12.50
C ILE A 340 16.08 -17.87 11.53
N ALA A 341 16.77 -18.37 10.50
CA ALA A 341 17.56 -17.53 9.59
C ALA A 341 16.70 -16.53 8.79
N ASP A 342 15.55 -16.97 8.28
CA ASP A 342 14.69 -16.14 7.44
C ASP A 342 14.02 -14.99 8.21
N GLU A 343 13.90 -15.13 9.53
CA GLU A 343 13.42 -14.06 10.44
C GLU A 343 14.47 -12.96 10.72
N THR A 344 15.68 -13.07 10.16
CA THR A 344 16.76 -12.07 10.38
C THR A 344 16.40 -10.74 9.72
N ASN A 345 16.29 -9.66 10.50
CA ASN A 345 16.29 -8.32 9.90
C ASN A 345 17.72 -7.92 9.51
N ILE A 346 17.88 -7.30 8.35
CA ILE A 346 19.08 -6.55 7.97
C ILE A 346 18.81 -5.09 8.25
N ILE A 347 19.57 -4.49 9.16
CA ILE A 347 19.41 -3.11 9.61
C ILE A 347 20.74 -2.41 9.46
N ALA A 348 20.89 -1.63 8.38
CA ALA A 348 22.15 -1.01 8.04
C ALA A 348 21.99 0.37 7.42
N TYR A 349 23.07 1.16 7.50
CA TYR A 349 23.18 2.50 6.93
C TYR A 349 22.16 3.53 7.44
N ASN A 350 21.46 3.24 8.54
CA ASN A 350 20.51 4.18 9.12
C ASN A 350 21.22 5.24 9.96
N GLY A 351 20.68 6.46 9.93
CA GLY A 351 21.17 7.65 10.61
C GLY A 351 22.07 8.53 9.72
N ASP A 352 21.85 9.84 9.78
CA ASP A 352 22.68 10.90 9.19
C ASP A 352 23.31 11.85 10.25
N GLY A 353 22.96 11.66 11.52
CA GLY A 353 23.32 12.51 12.65
C GLY A 353 23.73 11.79 13.93
N ILE A 354 24.43 12.53 14.82
CA ILE A 354 24.94 11.99 16.09
C ILE A 354 23.77 11.61 17.00
N GLY A 355 23.70 10.32 17.36
CA GLY A 355 22.67 9.81 18.27
C GLY A 355 21.77 8.75 17.63
N GLU A 356 21.97 8.50 16.34
CA GLU A 356 21.03 7.71 15.54
C GLU A 356 21.50 6.26 15.41
N SER A 357 20.62 5.31 15.74
CA SER A 357 20.95 3.88 15.82
C SER A 357 20.19 3.04 14.80
N GLY A 358 20.67 1.80 14.60
CA GLY A 358 19.90 0.80 13.87
C GLY A 358 18.59 0.48 14.57
N ILE A 359 18.65 0.16 15.87
CA ILE A 359 17.48 -0.02 16.74
C ILE A 359 17.61 0.90 17.94
N TYR A 360 16.72 1.89 18.05
CA TYR A 360 16.69 2.80 19.19
C TYR A 360 15.49 2.49 20.10
N LEU A 361 15.76 2.13 21.35
CA LEU A 361 14.74 1.88 22.37
C LEU A 361 14.76 3.00 23.41
N THR A 362 13.61 3.56 23.76
CA THR A 362 13.50 4.60 24.80
C THR A 362 12.37 4.29 25.77
N GLY A 363 12.57 4.60 27.05
CA GLY A 363 11.58 4.42 28.11
C GLY A 363 11.70 3.09 28.87
N ALA A 364 11.00 2.98 30.00
CA ALA A 364 11.19 1.85 30.91
C ALA A 364 10.52 0.57 30.42
N ALA A 365 9.36 0.64 29.73
CA ALA A 365 8.62 -0.55 29.30
C ALA A 365 9.25 -1.31 28.12
N THR A 366 10.21 -0.69 27.42
CA THR A 366 10.91 -1.31 26.30
C THR A 366 11.93 -2.37 26.74
N ASP A 367 12.14 -2.55 28.05
CA ASP A 367 12.99 -3.60 28.62
C ASP A 367 12.47 -5.02 28.34
N GLN A 368 11.20 -5.16 27.98
CA GLN A 368 10.57 -6.42 27.57
C GLN A 368 10.64 -6.70 26.06
N ILE A 369 11.30 -5.83 25.28
CA ILE A 369 11.48 -6.07 23.84
C ILE A 369 12.58 -7.10 23.63
N ARG A 370 12.24 -8.16 22.89
CA ARG A 370 13.17 -9.23 22.52
C ARG A 370 13.83 -8.89 21.19
N ILE A 371 15.11 -8.53 21.22
CA ILE A 371 15.93 -8.33 20.01
C ILE A 371 16.67 -9.63 19.72
N LEU A 372 16.24 -10.36 18.70
CA LEU A 372 16.73 -11.70 18.37
C LEU A 372 17.25 -11.74 16.93
N ARG A 373 18.45 -12.30 16.71
CA ARG A 373 19.03 -12.56 15.38
C ARG A 373 18.82 -11.42 14.37
N ASN A 374 19.36 -10.24 14.65
CA ASN A 374 19.41 -9.14 13.69
C ASN A 374 20.83 -9.00 13.13
N SER A 375 20.96 -8.65 11.85
CA SER A 375 22.23 -8.25 11.23
C SER A 375 22.29 -6.73 11.23
N MET A 376 23.09 -6.16 12.14
CA MET A 376 23.20 -4.70 12.33
C MET A 376 24.62 -4.24 12.01
N PHE A 377 24.79 -3.40 10.99
CA PHE A 377 26.09 -2.91 10.56
C PHE A 377 25.97 -1.53 9.89
N SER A 378 27.06 -0.76 9.87
CA SER A 378 27.14 0.53 9.17
C SER A 378 26.05 1.57 9.48
N ASN A 379 25.28 1.43 10.57
CA ASN A 379 24.45 2.52 11.10
C ASN A 379 25.35 3.55 11.80
N GLU A 380 24.88 4.79 11.93
CA GLU A 380 25.65 5.89 12.52
C GLU A 380 26.15 5.56 13.94
N GLN A 381 25.26 5.06 14.81
CA GLN A 381 25.63 4.36 16.04
C GLN A 381 25.37 2.85 15.91
N LYS A 382 26.26 2.05 16.52
CA LYS A 382 26.09 0.59 16.55
C LYS A 382 24.84 0.24 17.35
N GLY A 383 23.96 -0.54 16.71
CA GLY A 383 22.92 -1.39 17.33
C GLY A 383 21.92 -0.62 18.16
#